data_AF-A0A167DW76-F1
#
_entry.id   AF-A0A167DW76-F1
#
_cell.length_a   1.000
_cell.length_b   1.000
_cell.length_c   1.000
_cell.angle_alpha   90.00
_cell.angle_beta   90.00
_cell.angle_gamma   90.00
#
_symmetry.space_group_name_H-M   'P 1'
#
loop_
_entity.id
_entity.type
_entity.pdbx_description
1 polymer ?
#
loop_
_entity_poly.entity_id
_entity_poly.type
_entity_poly.pdbx_seq_one_letter_code
_entity_poly.pdbx_strand_id
1 'polypeptide(L)'
;MNIHIEHVDMKRNEDEHFVGHTVFGIEGYKDTFEITFFSKRGKEWDYSLNFHKESGSEEELFRLDQLLEEDDDIYNQLLDAAIDSQELSSTDESEISE
;
A
#
# COMPACT_ATOMS: atom_id res chain seq x y z
N MET A 1 -2.03 -16.02 -3.13
CA MET A 1 -0.73 -15.49 -3.61
C MET A 1 0.09 -15.04 -2.41
N ASN A 2 1.42 -15.06 -2.51
CA ASN A 2 2.28 -14.40 -1.51
C ASN A 2 2.63 -13.00 -2.03
N ILE A 3 2.36 -11.98 -1.22
CA ILE A 3 2.72 -10.59 -1.47
C ILE A 3 3.90 -10.24 -0.56
N HIS A 4 4.89 -9.57 -1.11
CA HIS A 4 6.02 -9.02 -0.36
C HIS A 4 6.02 -7.51 -0.47
N ILE A 5 5.90 -6.84 0.67
CA ILE A 5 5.91 -5.39 0.75
C ILE A 5 7.37 -4.92 0.71
N GLU A 6 7.70 -4.17 -0.34
CA GLU A 6 9.05 -3.62 -0.56
C GLU A 6 9.19 -2.24 0.10
N HIS A 7 8.15 -1.41 0.01
CA HIS A 7 8.15 -0.07 0.57
C HIS A 7 6.73 0.36 0.97
N VAL A 8 6.62 1.08 2.07
CA VAL A 8 5.36 1.66 2.57
C VAL A 8 5.62 3.04 3.09
N ASP A 9 4.76 3.97 2.74
CA ASP A 9 4.83 5.34 3.23
C ASP A 9 3.43 5.92 3.29
N MET A 10 3.13 6.60 4.39
CA MET A 10 1.87 7.29 4.55
C MET A 10 2.11 8.72 5.01
N LYS A 11 1.45 9.64 4.31
CA LYS A 11 1.50 11.07 4.58
C LYS A 11 0.10 11.58 4.83
N ARG A 12 -0.01 12.46 5.83
CA ARG A 12 -1.22 13.24 6.08
C ARG A 12 -1.06 14.64 5.49
N ASN A 13 -2.01 15.06 4.66
CA ASN A 13 -2.05 16.41 4.09
C ASN A 13 -2.82 17.38 4.99
N GLU A 14 -2.65 18.69 4.73
CA GLU A 14 -3.25 19.80 5.49
C GLU A 14 -4.79 19.78 5.48
N ASP A 15 -5.41 19.24 4.43
CA ASP A 15 -6.87 19.04 4.29
C ASP A 15 -7.42 17.81 5.04
N GLU A 16 -6.68 17.26 6.00
CA GLU A 16 -7.04 16.03 6.73
C GLU A 16 -7.20 14.78 5.83
N HIS A 17 -6.60 14.82 4.65
CA HIS A 17 -6.55 13.67 3.74
C HIS A 17 -5.33 12.82 4.03
N PHE A 18 -5.50 11.50 3.99
CA PHE A 18 -4.40 10.55 4.09
C PHE A 18 -4.02 10.08 2.70
N VAL A 19 -2.72 10.05 2.42
CA VAL A 19 -2.16 9.52 1.20
C VAL A 19 -1.13 8.47 1.57
N GLY A 20 -1.54 7.21 1.45
CA GLY A 20 -0.67 6.05 1.64
C GLY A 20 -0.17 5.55 0.28
N HIS A 21 1.06 5.07 0.22
CA HIS A 21 1.54 4.30 -0.93
C HIS A 21 2.29 3.07 -0.46
N THR A 22 1.96 1.96 -1.10
CA THR A 22 2.55 0.65 -0.83
C THR A 22 3.12 0.11 -2.12
N VAL A 23 4.44 -0.07 -2.15
CA VAL A 23 5.15 -0.76 -3.22
C VAL A 23 5.33 -2.21 -2.79
N PHE A 24 4.87 -3.13 -3.63
CA PHE A 24 4.91 -4.56 -3.34
C PHE A 24 5.21 -5.38 -4.58
N GLY A 25 5.86 -6.52 -4.34
CA GLY A 25 6.05 -7.58 -5.32
C GLY A 25 5.11 -8.75 -5.02
N ILE A 26 4.72 -9.48 -6.07
CA ILE A 26 3.94 -10.70 -5.95
C ILE A 26 4.82 -11.86 -6.34
N GLU A 27 4.84 -12.93 -5.53
CA GLU A 27 5.64 -14.11 -5.86
C GLU A 27 5.17 -14.71 -7.20
N GLY A 28 6.11 -14.81 -8.16
CA GLY A 28 5.86 -15.27 -9.52
C GLY A 28 5.79 -14.15 -10.57
N TYR A 29 5.59 -12.90 -10.14
CA TYR A 29 5.66 -11.72 -10.99
C TYR A 29 7.09 -11.18 -11.01
N LYS A 30 7.55 -10.69 -12.17
CA LYS A 30 8.87 -10.06 -12.29
C LYS A 30 8.84 -8.57 -11.94
N ASP A 31 7.69 -7.97 -12.11
CA ASP A 31 7.47 -6.54 -11.93
C ASP A 31 6.95 -6.22 -10.53
N THR A 32 7.25 -5.00 -10.09
CA THR A 32 6.79 -4.44 -8.80
C THR A 32 5.64 -3.48 -9.04
N PHE A 33 4.60 -3.60 -8.23
CA PHE A 33 3.40 -2.78 -8.31
C PHE A 33 3.43 -1.71 -7.22
N GLU A 34 2.78 -0.59 -7.50
CA GLU A 34 2.49 0.41 -6.49
C GLU A 34 0.97 0.62 -6.41
N ILE A 35 0.46 0.60 -5.18
CA ILE A 35 -0.90 1.04 -4.89
C ILE A 35 -0.82 2.33 -4.08
N THR A 36 -1.58 3.32 -4.50
CA THR A 36 -1.70 4.60 -3.80
C THR A 36 -3.10 4.72 -3.24
N PHE A 37 -3.20 4.77 -1.92
CA PHE A 37 -4.43 4.96 -1.17
C PHE A 37 -4.64 6.43 -0.87
N PHE A 38 -5.85 6.92 -1.12
CA PHE A 38 -6.26 8.28 -0.83
C PHE A 38 -7.52 8.26 0.02
N SER A 39 -7.42 8.77 1.26
CA SER A 39 -8.57 8.93 2.12
C SER A 39 -9.14 10.33 2.04
N LYS A 40 -10.41 10.43 1.65
CA LYS A 40 -11.18 11.66 1.76
C LYS A 40 -11.88 11.70 3.12
N ARG A 41 -11.50 12.70 3.93
CA ARG A 41 -12.06 12.94 5.29
C ARG A 41 -11.96 11.75 6.24
N GLY A 42 -11.03 10.80 6.01
CA GLY A 42 -10.83 9.63 6.87
C GLY A 42 -11.95 8.58 6.82
N LYS A 43 -12.85 8.65 5.83
CA LYS A 43 -14.03 7.76 5.75
C LYS A 43 -14.21 7.10 4.40
N GLU A 44 -13.82 7.76 3.33
CA GLU A 44 -13.89 7.25 1.97
C GLU A 44 -12.45 7.01 1.54
N TRP A 45 -12.10 5.76 1.23
CA TRP A 45 -10.78 5.37 0.76
C TRP A 45 -10.87 5.01 -0.72
N ASP A 46 -10.20 5.79 -1.53
CA ASP A 46 -9.95 5.50 -2.94
C ASP A 46 -8.56 4.87 -3.07
N TYR A 47 -8.35 4.10 -4.14
CA TYR A 47 -7.03 3.58 -4.47
C TYR A 47 -6.71 3.81 -5.95
N SER A 48 -5.42 3.79 -6.28
CA SER A 48 -4.94 3.84 -7.66
C SER A 48 -3.76 2.89 -7.79
N LEU A 49 -3.86 1.97 -8.74
CA LEU A 49 -2.86 0.96 -8.99
C LEU A 49 -2.00 1.36 -10.19
N ASN A 50 -0.68 1.31 -10.04
CA ASN A 50 0.29 1.64 -11.08
C ASN A 50 1.49 0.68 -11.04
N PHE A 51 2.31 0.71 -12.09
CA PHE A 51 3.59 0.01 -12.10
C PHE A 51 4.68 0.88 -11.52
N HIS A 52 5.42 0.37 -10.53
CA HIS A 52 6.44 1.14 -9.81
C HIS A 52 7.70 1.43 -10.64
N LYS A 53 8.09 0.54 -11.56
CA LYS A 53 9.39 0.62 -12.27
C LYS A 53 9.27 0.77 -13.77
N GLU A 54 8.75 -0.25 -14.44
CA GLU A 54 8.64 -0.28 -15.90
C GLU A 54 7.19 -0.53 -16.29
N SER A 55 6.80 -0.11 -17.50
CA SER A 55 5.47 -0.41 -18.05
C SER A 55 5.31 -1.93 -18.16
N GLY A 56 4.79 -2.55 -17.11
CA GLY A 56 4.52 -3.98 -17.07
C GLY A 56 3.36 -4.35 -17.97
N SER A 57 2.95 -5.61 -17.91
CA SER A 57 1.90 -6.11 -18.79
C SER A 57 0.51 -5.72 -18.24
N GLU A 58 -0.33 -5.07 -19.05
CA GLU A 58 -1.70 -4.66 -18.64
C GLU A 58 -2.52 -5.82 -18.03
N GLU A 59 -2.26 -7.07 -18.46
CA GLU A 59 -2.84 -8.29 -17.88
C GLU A 59 -2.54 -8.45 -16.38
N GLU A 60 -1.35 -8.06 -15.92
CA GLU A 60 -0.93 -8.14 -14.52
C GLU A 60 -1.62 -7.09 -13.66
N LEU A 61 -1.71 -5.84 -14.14
CA LEU A 61 -2.49 -4.79 -13.50
C LEU A 61 -3.95 -5.20 -13.38
N PHE A 62 -4.55 -5.73 -14.45
CA PHE A 62 -5.94 -6.16 -14.44
C PHE A 62 -6.18 -7.31 -13.46
N ARG A 63 -5.29 -8.31 -13.42
CA ARG A 63 -5.35 -9.41 -12.43
C ARG A 63 -5.30 -8.89 -11.00
N LEU A 64 -4.44 -7.89 -10.75
CA LEU A 64 -4.26 -7.32 -9.43
C LEU A 64 -5.44 -6.45 -9.02
N ASP A 65 -6.00 -5.66 -9.93
CA ASP A 65 -7.22 -4.90 -9.70
C ASP A 65 -8.40 -5.83 -9.35
N GLN A 66 -8.61 -6.88 -10.15
CA GLN A 66 -9.61 -7.91 -9.83
C GLN A 66 -9.35 -8.58 -8.48
N LEU A 67 -8.09 -8.87 -8.15
CA LEU A 67 -7.74 -9.49 -6.88
C LEU A 67 -8.07 -8.59 -5.69
N LEU A 68 -7.84 -7.27 -5.80
CA LEU A 68 -8.18 -6.30 -4.76
C LEU A 68 -9.70 -6.14 -4.61
N GLU A 69 -10.45 -6.24 -5.71
CA GLU A 69 -11.91 -6.23 -5.67
C GLU A 69 -12.53 -7.54 -5.12
N GLU A 70 -11.92 -8.69 -5.40
CA GLU A 70 -12.42 -10.00 -4.96
C GLU A 70 -11.95 -10.37 -3.54
N ASP A 71 -10.78 -9.87 -3.12
CA ASP A 71 -10.09 -10.24 -1.89
C ASP A 71 -9.78 -9.00 -1.03
N ASP A 72 -10.79 -8.57 -0.27
CA ASP A 72 -10.68 -7.47 0.70
C ASP A 72 -9.51 -7.66 1.68
N ASP A 73 -9.10 -8.90 1.98
CA ASP A 73 -8.00 -9.18 2.92
C ASP A 73 -6.67 -8.62 2.39
N ILE A 74 -6.42 -8.77 1.08
CA ILE A 74 -5.24 -8.22 0.41
C ILE A 74 -5.28 -6.69 0.39
N TYR A 75 -6.43 -6.12 0.03
CA TYR A 75 -6.60 -4.66 0.05
C TYR A 75 -6.31 -4.10 1.45
N ASN A 76 -6.94 -4.70 2.48
CA ASN A 76 -6.74 -4.28 3.86
C ASN A 76 -5.31 -4.50 4.32
N GLN A 77 -4.65 -5.59 3.94
CA GLN A 77 -3.25 -5.84 4.27
C GLN A 77 -2.31 -4.76 3.71
N LEU A 78 -2.52 -4.34 2.47
CA LEU A 78 -1.71 -3.29 1.82
C LEU A 78 -1.95 -1.91 2.44
N LEU A 79 -3.21 -1.61 2.76
CA LEU A 79 -3.62 -0.37 3.43
C LEU A 79 -3.08 -0.32 4.87
N ASP A 80 -3.27 -1.38 5.64
CA ASP A 80 -2.82 -1.50 7.03
C ASP A 80 -1.30 -1.36 7.11
N ALA A 81 -0.55 -1.96 6.17
CA ALA A 81 0.90 -1.79 6.11
C ALA A 81 1.34 -0.34 5.81
N ALA A 82 0.59 0.40 4.98
CA ALA A 82 0.84 1.83 4.79
C ALA A 82 0.56 2.62 6.08
N ILE A 83 -0.53 2.29 6.77
CA ILE A 83 -0.93 2.95 8.03
C ILE A 83 0.11 2.68 9.13
N ASP A 84 0.53 1.43 9.29
CA ASP A 84 1.52 0.98 10.28
C ASP A 84 2.88 1.66 10.07
N SER A 85 3.29 1.90 8.82
CA SER A 85 4.49 2.68 8.49
C SER A 85 4.50 4.09 9.10
N GLN A 86 3.32 4.73 9.21
CA GLN A 86 3.19 6.04 9.85
C GLN A 86 3.43 5.98 11.37
N GLU A 87 2.95 4.92 12.02
CA GLU A 87 3.10 4.69 13.46
C GLU A 87 4.55 4.34 13.80
N LEU A 88 5.22 3.55 12.95
CA LEU A 88 6.63 3.19 13.08
C LEU A 88 7.57 4.40 12.99
N SER A 89 7.25 5.40 12.16
CA SER A 89 8.02 6.67 12.12
C SER A 89 7.84 7.54 13.36
N SER A 90 6.83 7.28 14.21
CA SER A 90 6.59 8.01 15.45
C SER A 90 6.95 7.22 16.72
N THR A 91 7.32 5.94 16.59
CA THR A 91 7.58 5.04 17.71
C THR A 91 8.92 4.32 17.56
N ASP A 92 10.00 5.10 17.46
CA ASP A 92 11.36 4.61 17.74
C ASP A 92 11.98 5.50 18.81
N GLU A 93 11.51 5.36 20.06
CA GLU A 93 12.21 5.81 21.29
C GLU A 93 11.38 5.46 22.54
N SER A 94 11.13 4.17 22.86
CA SER A 94 10.55 3.83 24.19
C SER A 94 10.72 2.38 24.68
N GLU A 95 11.50 1.50 24.05
CA GLU A 95 11.72 0.14 24.61
C GLU A 95 13.17 -0.33 24.50
N ILE A 96 14.14 0.46 24.96
CA ILE A 96 15.44 -0.09 25.37
C ILE A 96 15.95 0.68 26.60
N SER A 97 15.60 0.21 27.80
CA SER A 97 16.59 -0.25 28.79
C SER A 97 15.88 -0.56 30.11
N GLU A 98 16.00 -1.84 30.45
CA GLU A 98 15.67 -2.55 31.69
C GLU A 98 16.31 -1.94 32.95
#